data_AF-A0A8I0KDG5-F1
#
_entry.id   AF-A0A8I0KDG5-F1
#
_cell.length_a   1.000
_cell.length_b   1.000
_cell.length_c   1.000
_cell.angle_alpha   90.00
_cell.angle_beta   90.00
_cell.angle_gamma   90.00
#
_symmetry.space_group_name_H-M   'P 1'
#
loop_
_entity.id
_entity.type
_entity.pdbx_description
1 polymer ?
#
loop_
_entity_poly.entity_id
_entity_poly.type
_entity_poly.pdbx_seq_one_letter_code
_entity_poly.pdbx_strand_id
1 'polypeptide(L)'
;MKYWSEKSAASLKVLGEVECENIWEYGKSNVTQGRLKLLNQLKLKPNNNQWMSTGECSKVSYNKNNYYIYRAYYKEDRDEIWIAYNDKGSFSYFRKVSSPKKEGENSKVSLSCAKNGEYDEARSVLNTYLKNNTSVS
;
A
#
# COMPACT_ATOMS: atom_id res chain seq x y z
N MET A 1 13.73 -2.09 9.73
CA MET A 1 12.57 -2.11 8.82
C MET A 1 12.43 -3.52 8.24
N LYS A 2 11.93 -4.45 9.07
CA LYS A 2 12.00 -5.90 8.77
C LYS A 2 10.97 -6.34 7.73
N TYR A 3 9.83 -5.67 7.66
CA TYR A 3 8.69 -6.08 6.82
C TYR A 3 8.89 -5.80 5.31
N TRP A 4 9.56 -4.70 4.96
CA TRP A 4 9.81 -4.31 3.56
C TRP A 4 10.85 -5.21 2.89
N SER A 5 11.70 -5.85 3.70
CA SER A 5 12.80 -6.73 3.28
C SER A 5 12.45 -8.22 3.31
N GLU A 6 11.21 -8.59 3.69
CA GLU A 6 10.77 -9.99 3.69
C GLU A 6 10.64 -10.55 2.26
N LYS A 7 11.00 -11.84 2.09
CA LYS A 7 11.03 -12.65 0.85
C LYS A 7 10.48 -11.93 -0.40
N SER A 8 11.37 -11.19 -1.08
CA SER A 8 11.11 -10.67 -2.42
C SER A 8 11.12 -11.81 -3.42
N ALA A 9 10.08 -11.95 -4.22
CA ALA A 9 10.05 -12.94 -5.29
C ALA A 9 10.99 -12.52 -6.45
N ALA A 10 11.60 -13.51 -7.09
CA ALA A 10 12.42 -13.29 -8.28
C ALA A 10 11.53 -13.12 -9.51
N SER A 11 11.70 -11.98 -10.20
CA SER A 11 10.95 -11.49 -11.38
C SER A 11 9.54 -10.93 -11.13
N LEU A 12 9.49 -9.61 -11.00
CA LEU A 12 8.27 -8.80 -11.14
C LEU A 12 8.45 -7.92 -12.39
N LYS A 13 7.45 -7.89 -13.28
CA LYS A 13 7.48 -7.02 -14.47
C LYS A 13 6.49 -5.87 -14.29
N VAL A 14 6.97 -4.64 -14.32
CA VAL A 14 6.10 -3.44 -14.36
C VAL A 14 5.55 -3.30 -15.78
N LEU A 15 4.23 -3.15 -15.90
CA LEU A 15 3.51 -3.07 -17.17
C LEU A 15 3.07 -1.64 -17.54
N GLY A 16 3.21 -0.69 -16.62
CA GLY A 16 2.82 0.71 -16.79
C GLY A 16 1.83 1.19 -15.74
N GLU A 17 1.41 2.43 -15.85
CA GLU A 17 0.41 3.05 -14.98
C GLU A 17 -0.99 2.89 -15.57
N VAL A 18 -1.98 2.75 -14.69
CA VAL A 18 -3.39 2.64 -15.03
C VAL A 18 -4.21 3.44 -14.01
N GLU A 19 -5.37 3.92 -14.43
CA GLU A 19 -6.32 4.57 -13.53
C GLU A 19 -6.85 3.59 -12.48
N CYS A 20 -7.02 4.06 -11.24
CA CYS A 20 -7.65 3.30 -10.17
C CYS A 20 -8.39 4.21 -9.19
N GLU A 21 -9.39 3.64 -8.51
CA GLU A 21 -10.24 4.40 -7.60
C GLU A 21 -9.43 4.99 -6.45
N ASN A 22 -9.78 6.21 -6.07
CA ASN A 22 -9.15 6.89 -4.95
C ASN A 22 -9.55 6.23 -3.62
N ILE A 23 -8.70 6.39 -2.61
CA ILE A 23 -8.91 5.78 -1.30
C ILE A 23 -10.23 6.20 -0.62
N TRP A 24 -10.72 7.41 -0.90
CA TRP A 24 -12.03 7.91 -0.42
C TRP A 24 -13.24 7.31 -1.16
N GLU A 25 -13.00 6.52 -2.19
CA GLU A 25 -14.02 5.81 -2.96
C GLU A 25 -14.14 4.34 -2.53
N TYR A 26 -13.25 3.87 -1.66
CA TYR A 26 -13.29 2.50 -1.19
C TYR A 26 -14.56 2.20 -0.39
N GLY A 27 -15.29 1.17 -0.82
CA GLY A 27 -16.58 0.78 -0.27
C GLY A 27 -17.78 1.31 -1.03
N LYS A 28 -17.60 2.21 -2.01
CA LYS A 28 -18.69 2.71 -2.86
C LYS A 28 -19.14 1.70 -3.92
N SER A 29 -18.32 0.68 -4.19
CA SER A 29 -18.62 -0.41 -5.12
C SER A 29 -18.17 -1.76 -4.54
N ASN A 30 -18.73 -2.86 -5.05
CA ASN A 30 -18.33 -4.21 -4.62
C ASN A 30 -16.85 -4.50 -4.91
N VAL A 31 -16.29 -3.92 -5.97
CA VAL A 31 -14.89 -4.08 -6.41
C VAL A 31 -13.89 -3.49 -5.41
N THR A 32 -14.30 -2.49 -4.63
CA THR A 32 -13.42 -1.81 -3.66
C THR A 32 -13.60 -2.31 -2.22
N GLN A 33 -14.54 -3.22 -1.95
CA GLN A 33 -14.82 -3.73 -0.59
C GLN A 33 -13.60 -4.40 0.05
N GLY A 34 -12.83 -5.16 -0.72
CA GLY A 34 -11.59 -5.77 -0.23
C GLY A 34 -10.57 -4.74 0.25
N ARG A 35 -10.48 -3.59 -0.44
CA ARG A 35 -9.59 -2.48 -0.09
C ARG A 35 -10.11 -1.70 1.12
N LEU A 36 -11.43 -1.47 1.24
CA LEU A 36 -12.05 -0.90 2.44
C LEU A 36 -11.73 -1.75 3.69
N LYS A 37 -11.80 -3.08 3.57
CA LYS A 37 -11.49 -4.00 4.68
C LYS A 37 -10.03 -3.90 5.15
N LEU A 38 -9.09 -3.58 4.26
CA LEU A 38 -7.71 -3.29 4.66
C LEU A 38 -7.63 -2.02 5.53
N LEU A 39 -8.32 -0.94 5.12
CA LEU A 39 -8.35 0.30 5.89
C LEU A 39 -8.93 0.10 7.29
N ASN A 40 -10.03 -0.65 7.38
CA ASN A 40 -10.68 -0.94 8.67
C ASN A 40 -9.75 -1.72 9.62
N GLN A 41 -9.01 -2.71 9.11
CA GLN A 41 -8.01 -3.43 9.92
C GLN A 41 -6.88 -2.53 10.42
N LEU A 42 -6.47 -1.56 9.60
CA LEU A 42 -5.46 -0.56 9.96
C LEU A 42 -6.04 0.59 10.80
N LYS A 43 -7.34 0.58 11.12
CA LYS A 43 -8.07 1.65 11.79
C LYS A 43 -8.00 3.00 11.04
N LEU A 44 -7.88 2.94 9.72
CA LEU A 44 -7.86 4.09 8.82
C LEU A 44 -9.27 4.35 8.28
N LYS A 45 -9.59 5.62 8.06
CA LYS A 45 -10.88 6.04 7.52
C LYS A 45 -10.73 6.47 6.06
N PRO A 46 -11.49 5.92 5.11
CA PRO A 46 -11.41 6.32 3.70
C PRO A 46 -11.82 7.78 3.47
N ASN A 47 -12.77 8.29 4.26
CA ASN A 47 -13.25 9.67 4.17
C ASN A 47 -12.40 10.69 4.95
N ASN A 48 -11.16 10.35 5.33
CA ASN A 48 -10.24 11.32 5.91
C ASN A 48 -9.86 12.35 4.83
N ASN A 49 -10.12 13.63 5.07
CA ASN A 49 -9.85 14.73 4.14
C ASN A 49 -8.35 15.01 3.95
N GLN A 50 -7.47 14.41 4.75
CA GLN A 50 -6.02 14.49 4.58
C GLN A 50 -5.49 13.56 3.48
N TRP A 51 -6.30 12.61 2.97
CA TRP A 51 -5.84 11.70 1.92
C TRP A 51 -5.47 12.44 0.64
N MET A 52 -4.30 12.09 0.12
CA MET A 52 -3.81 12.44 -1.19
C MET A 52 -3.49 11.14 -1.94
N SER A 53 -3.95 11.05 -3.18
CA SER A 53 -3.55 10.00 -4.13
C SER A 53 -3.50 10.54 -5.54
N THR A 54 -2.80 9.84 -6.43
CA THR A 54 -2.71 10.21 -7.85
C THR A 54 -3.95 9.78 -8.63
N GLY A 55 -4.76 8.86 -8.10
CA GLY A 55 -5.80 8.18 -8.89
C GLY A 55 -5.22 7.15 -9.87
N GLU A 56 -3.93 6.83 -9.71
CA GLU A 56 -3.20 5.93 -10.59
C GLU A 56 -2.53 4.81 -9.78
N CYS A 57 -2.43 3.65 -10.41
CA CYS A 57 -1.82 2.46 -9.87
C CYS A 57 -0.76 1.95 -10.86
N SER A 58 0.37 1.46 -10.36
CA SER A 58 1.28 0.69 -11.20
C SER A 58 0.73 -0.70 -11.42
N LYS A 59 0.48 -1.08 -12.67
CA LYS A 59 0.13 -2.45 -13.04
C LYS A 59 1.40 -3.28 -13.16
N VAL A 60 1.41 -4.44 -12.52
CA VAL A 60 2.57 -5.35 -12.49
C VAL A 60 2.14 -6.78 -12.78
N SER A 61 3.02 -7.55 -13.41
CA SER A 61 2.82 -8.98 -13.63
C SER A 61 3.76 -9.81 -12.75
N TYR A 62 3.17 -10.82 -12.11
CA TYR A 62 3.85 -11.79 -11.25
C TYR A 62 3.17 -13.15 -11.38
N ASN A 63 3.92 -14.23 -11.59
CA ASN A 63 3.38 -15.59 -11.77
C ASN A 63 2.22 -15.69 -12.80
N LYS A 64 2.30 -14.93 -13.91
CA LYS A 64 1.25 -14.81 -14.95
C LYS A 64 -0.05 -14.16 -14.48
N ASN A 65 -0.11 -13.68 -13.24
CA ASN A 65 -1.20 -12.87 -12.69
C ASN A 65 -0.86 -11.38 -12.77
N ASN A 66 -1.89 -10.55 -12.89
CA ASN A 66 -1.74 -9.10 -12.79
C ASN A 66 -2.08 -8.63 -11.37
N TYR A 67 -1.31 -7.66 -10.90
CA TYR A 67 -1.56 -6.93 -9.67
C TYR A 67 -1.48 -5.44 -9.92
N TYR A 68 -2.10 -4.69 -9.02
CA TYR A 68 -2.08 -3.24 -9.01
C TYR A 68 -1.41 -2.78 -7.72
N ILE A 69 -0.46 -1.87 -7.86
CA ILE A 69 0.23 -1.23 -6.74
C ILE A 69 -0.30 0.18 -6.61
N TYR A 70 -0.95 0.44 -5.49
CA TYR A 70 -1.54 1.73 -5.15
C TYR A 70 -0.76 2.39 -4.01
N ARG A 71 -0.63 3.71 -4.09
CA ARG A 71 -0.06 4.55 -3.04
C ARG A 71 -1.01 5.70 -2.72
N ALA A 72 -1.23 5.92 -1.43
CA ALA A 72 -1.85 7.14 -0.91
C ALA A 72 -1.11 7.62 0.33
N TYR A 73 -1.22 8.91 0.64
CA TYR A 73 -0.55 9.50 1.80
C TYR A 73 -1.39 10.60 2.44
N TYR A 74 -1.11 10.91 3.70
CA TYR A 74 -1.66 12.08 4.37
C TYR A 74 -0.81 13.32 4.04
N LYS A 75 -1.49 14.41 3.66
CA LYS A 75 -0.87 15.67 3.24
C LYS A 75 0.14 16.22 4.25
N GLU A 76 -0.16 16.12 5.54
CA GLU A 76 0.59 16.81 6.60
C GLU A 76 1.64 15.91 7.28
N ASP A 77 1.29 14.64 7.52
CA ASP A 77 2.06 13.79 8.44
C ASP A 77 3.07 12.87 7.74
N ARG A 78 3.13 12.89 6.39
CA ARG A 78 3.91 11.94 5.57
C ARG A 78 3.59 10.46 5.84
N ASP A 79 2.48 10.21 6.54
CA ASP A 79 1.89 8.90 6.71
C ASP A 79 1.49 8.40 5.32
N GLU A 80 1.82 7.16 4.99
CA GLU A 80 1.50 6.60 3.69
C GLU A 80 1.06 5.15 3.76
N ILE A 81 0.16 4.79 2.86
CA ILE A 81 -0.29 3.42 2.65
C ILE A 81 0.13 2.98 1.25
N TRP A 82 0.67 1.76 1.20
CA TRP A 82 0.97 1.04 -0.01
C TRP A 82 0.11 -0.22 -0.06
N ILE A 83 -0.54 -0.48 -1.18
CA ILE A 83 -1.45 -1.61 -1.35
C ILE A 83 -1.08 -2.35 -2.63
N ALA A 84 -0.89 -3.67 -2.54
CA ALA A 84 -0.94 -4.55 -3.69
C ALA A 84 -2.28 -5.29 -3.69
N TYR A 85 -2.95 -5.35 -4.83
CA TYR A 85 -4.22 -6.06 -4.96
C TYR A 85 -4.46 -6.63 -6.35
N ASN A 86 -5.31 -7.65 -6.38
CA ASN A 86 -5.97 -8.18 -7.57
C ASN A 86 -7.38 -8.66 -7.16
N ASP A 87 -8.05 -9.40 -8.04
CA ASP A 87 -9.42 -9.90 -7.78
C ASP A 87 -9.49 -10.95 -6.67
N LYS A 88 -8.38 -11.62 -6.34
CA LYS A 88 -8.32 -12.74 -5.36
C LYS A 88 -7.93 -12.28 -3.97
N GLY A 89 -7.13 -11.24 -3.87
CA GLY A 89 -6.55 -10.84 -2.59
C GLY A 89 -5.85 -9.49 -2.64
N SER A 90 -5.63 -8.96 -1.44
CA SER A 90 -4.93 -7.70 -1.25
C SER A 90 -4.10 -7.71 0.02
N PHE A 91 -3.02 -6.94 -0.01
CA PHE A 91 -2.11 -6.77 1.10
C PHE A 91 -1.64 -5.32 1.14
N SER A 92 -1.46 -4.77 2.34
CA SER A 92 -1.02 -3.39 2.51
C SER A 92 -0.02 -3.20 3.63
N TYR A 93 0.88 -2.23 3.44
CA TYR A 93 1.65 -1.60 4.51
C TYR A 93 1.14 -0.20 4.75
N PHE A 94 0.99 0.16 6.02
CA PHE A 94 0.80 1.54 6.45
C PHE A 94 2.02 1.98 7.26
N ARG A 95 2.64 3.06 6.81
CA ARG A 95 3.81 3.68 7.41
C ARG A 95 3.38 4.97 8.07
N LYS A 96 3.42 4.99 9.40
CA LYS A 96 3.16 6.17 10.22
C LYS A 96 4.46 6.85 10.62
N VAL A 97 4.60 8.14 10.32
CA VAL A 97 5.74 8.96 10.73
C VAL A 97 5.31 9.82 11.91
N SER A 98 5.96 9.65 13.04
CA SER A 98 5.75 10.49 14.21
C SER A 98 6.86 11.53 14.28
N SER A 99 6.47 12.81 14.33
CA SER A 99 7.40 13.92 14.53
C SER A 99 8.18 13.73 15.85
N PRO A 100 9.44 14.20 15.89
CA PRO A 100 10.22 14.23 17.11
C PRO A 100 9.47 14.96 18.22
N LYS A 101 9.52 14.44 19.44
CA LYS A 101 8.90 15.14 20.59
C LYS A 101 9.85 16.14 21.24
N LYS A 102 11.13 16.08 20.90
CA LYS A 102 12.21 16.94 21.41
C LYS A 102 13.18 17.31 20.31
N GLU A 103 13.80 18.47 20.45
CA GLU A 103 14.87 18.93 19.57
C GLU A 103 16.07 17.97 19.66
N GLY A 104 16.60 17.53 18.50
CA GLY A 104 17.65 16.52 18.40
C GLY A 104 17.18 15.06 18.38
N GLU A 105 15.87 14.78 18.54
CA GLU A 105 15.33 13.44 18.29
C GLU A 105 15.04 13.23 16.78
N ASN A 106 15.27 12.01 16.30
CA ASN A 106 14.87 11.61 14.96
C ASN A 106 13.37 11.25 14.92
N SER A 107 12.72 11.49 13.78
CA SER A 107 11.36 11.03 13.54
C SER A 107 11.25 9.52 13.72
N LYS A 108 10.18 9.07 14.38
CA LYS A 108 9.92 7.63 14.59
C LYS A 108 9.01 7.12 13.49
N VAL A 109 9.32 5.93 12.97
CA VAL A 109 8.49 5.26 11.97
C VAL A 109 7.84 4.04 12.61
N SER A 110 6.51 3.97 12.55
CA SER A 110 5.72 2.81 12.94
C SER A 110 5.12 2.17 11.70
N LEU A 111 5.23 0.85 11.58
CA LEU A 111 4.71 0.08 10.46
C LEU A 111 3.59 -0.84 10.92
N SER A 112 2.50 -0.84 10.17
CA SER A 112 1.37 -1.75 10.34
C SER A 112 1.06 -2.42 9.00
N CYS A 113 0.46 -3.61 9.03
CA CYS A 113 0.02 -4.28 7.80
C CYS A 113 -1.43 -4.79 7.93
N ALA A 114 -2.06 -4.99 6.79
CA ALA A 114 -3.37 -5.62 6.69
C ALA A 114 -3.43 -6.53 5.46
N LYS A 115 -4.35 -7.48 5.52
CA LYS A 115 -4.51 -8.52 4.49
C LYS A 115 -5.97 -8.84 4.23
N ASN A 116 -6.28 -9.27 3.02
CA ASN A 116 -7.58 -9.80 2.64
C ASN A 116 -7.44 -10.85 1.53
N GLY A 117 -8.28 -11.89 1.57
CA GLY A 117 -8.28 -12.95 0.56
C GLY A 117 -6.94 -13.69 0.45
N GLU A 118 -6.60 -14.13 -0.76
CA GLU A 118 -5.33 -14.80 -1.09
C GLU A 118 -4.18 -13.79 -1.13
N TYR A 119 -3.69 -13.39 0.04
CA TYR A 119 -2.79 -12.24 0.19
C TYR A 119 -1.29 -12.57 0.02
N ASP A 120 -0.88 -13.84 0.04
CA ASP A 120 0.55 -14.19 0.06
C ASP A 120 1.29 -13.72 -1.20
N GLU A 121 0.70 -13.90 -2.38
CA GLU A 121 1.27 -13.37 -3.62
C GLU A 121 1.23 -11.84 -3.64
N ALA A 122 0.14 -11.22 -3.18
CA ALA A 122 0.03 -9.75 -3.09
C ALA A 122 1.12 -9.16 -2.17
N ARG A 123 1.42 -9.83 -1.04
CA ARG A 123 2.51 -9.46 -0.15
C ARG A 123 3.87 -9.57 -0.84
N SER A 124 4.16 -10.69 -1.51
CA SER A 124 5.42 -10.87 -2.25
C SER A 124 5.58 -9.84 -3.37
N VAL A 125 4.50 -9.56 -4.11
CA VAL A 125 4.44 -8.52 -5.13
C VAL A 125 4.75 -7.15 -4.55
N LEU A 126 4.10 -6.78 -3.43
CA LEU A 126 4.32 -5.49 -2.80
C LEU A 126 5.77 -5.34 -2.33
N ASN A 127 6.30 -6.36 -1.63
CA ASN A 127 7.68 -6.35 -1.16
C ASN A 127 8.68 -6.19 -2.31
N THR A 128 8.51 -6.96 -3.39
CA THR A 128 9.40 -6.86 -4.55
C THR A 128 9.28 -5.50 -5.25
N TYR A 129 8.06 -4.98 -5.42
CA TYR A 129 7.85 -3.69 -6.06
C TYR A 129 8.53 -2.56 -5.26
N LEU A 130 8.29 -2.49 -3.95
CA LEU A 130 8.85 -1.45 -3.08
C LEU A 130 10.38 -1.49 -3.07
N LYS A 131 10.95 -2.69 -2.94
CA LYS A 131 12.41 -2.90 -2.96
C LYS A 131 13.08 -2.44 -4.26
N ASN A 132 12.42 -2.62 -5.40
CA ASN A 132 13.04 -2.39 -6.71
C ASN A 132 12.71 -1.03 -7.33
N ASN A 133 11.59 -0.40 -6.95
CA ASN A 133 11.06 0.78 -7.65
C ASN A 133 10.90 2.00 -6.73
N THR A 134 11.19 1.86 -5.43
CA THR A 134 11.07 2.96 -4.48
C THR A 134 12.34 3.08 -3.65
N SER A 135 12.58 4.27 -3.08
CA SER A 135 13.64 4.48 -2.09
C SER A 135 13.23 4.09 -0.67
N VAL A 136 12.01 3.56 -0.50
CA VAL A 136 11.49 3.23 0.80
C VAL A 136 12.06 1.88 1.23
N SER A 137 12.81 1.89 2.34
CA SER A 137 13.56 0.76 2.90
C SER A 137 13.06 0.37 4.29
#